data_AF-A0A840WTD9-F1
#
_entry.id   AF-A0A840WTD9-F1
#
_cell.length_a   1.000
_cell.length_b   1.000
_cell.length_c   1.000
_cell.angle_alpha   90.00
_cell.angle_beta   90.00
_cell.angle_gamma   90.00
#
_symmetry.space_group_name_H-M   'P 1'
#
loop_
_entity.id
_entity.type
_entity.pdbx_description
1 polymer ?
#
loop_
_entity_poly.entity_id
_entity_poly.type
_entity_poly.pdbx_seq_one_letter_code
_entity_poly.pdbx_strand_id
1 'polypeptide(L)'
;MAGAFVVAGVACLLQDRLHDLPALLWFIMLAVPLTAIDIRVLRLPTPVIVRAYPGALFLLTTAILLTHRAETGEIAWGEAGRHGAQALVAMLCSVALYWLLWRINPRGIGYGDVRLSGLTGLYIGWAAGPIAVLPAAFVTFLVFIVSTVAVMLISGTRKRIFPLGPAILVVTLLLAMVTP
;
A
#
# COMPACT_ATOMS: atom_id res chain seq x y z
N MET A 1 14.82 1.58 17.33
CA MET A 1 13.77 2.06 18.25
C MET A 1 12.46 2.37 17.52
N ALA A 2 12.46 3.16 16.43
CA ALA A 2 11.23 3.45 15.67
C ALA A 2 10.43 2.21 15.19
N GLY A 3 11.11 1.15 14.74
CA GLY A 3 10.43 -0.09 14.31
C GLY A 3 9.62 -0.78 15.42
N ALA A 4 10.10 -0.75 16.67
CA ALA A 4 9.39 -1.37 17.79
C ALA A 4 8.10 -0.62 18.17
N PHE A 5 8.10 0.72 18.06
CA PHE A 5 6.90 1.53 18.27
C PHE A 5 5.85 1.32 17.17
N VAL A 6 6.29 1.14 15.92
CA VAL A 6 5.37 0.82 14.82
C VAL A 6 4.75 -0.56 15.03
N VAL A 7 5.54 -1.57 15.39
CA VAL A 7 5.04 -2.94 15.67
C VAL A 7 4.06 -2.93 16.86
N ALA A 8 4.41 -2.25 17.95
CA ALA A 8 3.54 -2.16 19.13
C ALA A 8 2.26 -1.37 18.85
N GLY A 9 2.35 -0.27 18.09
CA GLY A 9 1.18 0.51 17.68
C GLY A 9 0.26 -0.28 16.76
N VAL A 10 0.81 -1.02 15.79
CA VAL A 10 0.06 -1.91 14.90
C VAL A 10 -0.59 -3.04 15.69
N ALA A 11 0.12 -3.68 16.62
CA ALA A 11 -0.42 -4.75 17.44
C ALA A 11 -1.53 -4.25 18.40
N CYS A 12 -1.40 -3.03 18.93
CA CYS A 12 -2.42 -2.40 19.76
C CYS A 12 -3.69 -2.05 18.97
N LEU A 13 -3.53 -1.52 17.75
CA LEU A 13 -4.64 -1.19 16.85
C LEU A 13 -5.34 -2.43 16.27
N LEU A 14 -4.68 -3.59 16.26
CA LEU A 14 -5.18 -4.84 15.69
C LEU A 14 -5.36 -5.93 16.75
N GLN A 15 -5.66 -5.58 18.00
CA GLN A 15 -5.86 -6.56 19.06
C GLN A 15 -6.90 -7.63 18.69
N ASP A 16 -7.92 -7.27 17.91
CA ASP A 16 -8.97 -8.18 17.43
C ASP A 16 -8.62 -8.88 16.10
N ARG A 17 -7.52 -8.48 15.43
CA ARG A 17 -7.13 -8.91 14.06
C ARG A 17 -5.67 -9.33 13.98
N LEU A 18 -5.21 -10.10 14.95
CA LEU A 18 -3.83 -10.59 15.01
C LEU A 18 -3.42 -11.44 13.79
N HIS A 19 -4.41 -12.01 13.09
CA HIS A 19 -4.19 -12.76 11.85
C HIS A 19 -3.72 -11.89 10.67
N ASP A 20 -3.96 -10.59 10.70
CA ASP A 20 -3.53 -9.63 9.67
C ASP A 20 -2.11 -9.10 9.90
N LEU A 21 -1.63 -9.24 11.14
CA LEU A 21 -0.34 -8.72 11.58
C LEU A 21 0.83 -9.16 10.67
N PRO A 22 0.96 -10.43 10.26
CA PRO A 22 2.07 -10.85 9.41
C PRO A 22 2.09 -10.13 8.05
N ALA A 23 0.92 -9.93 7.44
CA ALA A 23 0.79 -9.26 6.15
C ALA A 23 1.17 -7.78 6.24
N LEU A 24 0.79 -7.11 7.32
CA LEU A 24 1.10 -5.70 7.56
C LEU A 24 2.56 -5.49 7.97
N LEU A 25 3.12 -6.37 8.81
CA LEU A 25 4.54 -6.33 9.15
C LEU A 25 5.41 -6.52 7.92
N TRP A 26 5.05 -7.46 7.04
CA TRP A 26 5.71 -7.63 5.75
C TRP A 26 5.64 -6.35 4.90
N PHE A 27 4.46 -5.73 4.82
CA PHE A 27 4.30 -4.47 4.11
C PHE A 27 5.18 -3.36 4.67
N ILE A 28 5.23 -3.21 6.00
CA ILE A 28 6.06 -2.21 6.69
C ILE A 28 7.55 -2.47 6.42
N MET A 29 7.98 -3.74 6.47
CA MET A 29 9.36 -4.13 6.17
C MET A 29 9.77 -3.77 4.73
N LEU A 30 8.82 -3.75 3.78
CA LEU A 30 9.06 -3.27 2.41
C LEU A 30 8.96 -1.75 2.30
N ALA A 31 7.98 -1.14 2.96
CA ALA A 31 7.66 0.28 2.87
C ALA A 31 8.80 1.17 3.38
N VAL A 32 9.44 0.78 4.49
CA VAL A 32 10.55 1.53 5.10
C VAL A 32 11.76 1.69 4.15
N PRO A 33 12.36 0.61 3.62
CA PRO A 33 13.49 0.74 2.70
C PRO A 33 13.08 1.37 1.37
N LEU A 34 11.88 1.08 0.83
CA LEU A 34 11.40 1.71 -0.41
C LEU A 34 11.25 3.22 -0.24
N THR A 35 10.68 3.68 0.88
CA THR A 35 10.57 5.11 1.22
C THR A 35 11.95 5.77 1.33
N ALA A 36 12.89 5.11 2.03
CA ALA A 36 14.25 5.63 2.18
C ALA A 36 14.99 5.74 0.84
N ILE A 37 14.82 4.76 -0.04
CA ILE A 37 15.42 4.75 -1.39
C ILE A 37 14.77 5.83 -2.25
N ASP A 38 13.44 5.96 -2.22
CA ASP A 38 12.71 6.91 -3.06
C ASP A 38 13.04 8.37 -2.68
N ILE A 39 13.15 8.68 -1.39
CA ILE A 39 13.57 10.01 -0.93
C ILE A 39 15.01 10.36 -1.35
N ARG A 40 15.91 9.37 -1.42
CA ARG A 40 17.33 9.60 -1.75
C ARG A 40 17.60 9.62 -3.25
N VAL A 41 16.96 8.74 -3.99
CA VAL A 41 17.31 8.44 -5.40
C VAL A 41 16.20 8.88 -6.36
N LEU A 42 15.01 9.22 -5.86
CA LEU A 42 13.83 9.57 -6.67
C LEU A 42 13.50 8.48 -7.70
N ARG A 43 13.75 7.22 -7.33
CA ARG A 43 13.55 6.03 -8.16
C ARG A 43 13.19 4.84 -7.28
N LEU A 44 12.14 4.14 -7.69
CA LEU A 44 11.70 2.90 -7.05
C LEU A 44 12.31 1.66 -7.73
N PRO A 45 13.06 0.82 -6.98
CA PRO A 45 13.73 -0.36 -7.53
C PRO A 45 12.71 -1.44 -7.89
N THR A 46 12.45 -1.57 -9.18
CA THR A 46 11.52 -2.56 -9.75
C THR A 46 11.76 -4.00 -9.28
N PRO A 47 13.01 -4.52 -9.22
CA PRO A 47 13.23 -5.90 -8.82
C PRO A 47 12.77 -6.18 -7.39
N VAL A 48 12.81 -5.18 -6.50
CA VAL A 48 12.33 -5.32 -5.12
C VAL A 48 10.80 -5.43 -5.11
N ILE A 49 10.11 -4.55 -5.83
CA ILE A 49 8.65 -4.55 -5.92
C ILE A 49 8.14 -5.85 -6.53
N VAL A 50 8.73 -6.31 -7.64
CA VAL A 50 8.32 -7.56 -8.31
C VAL A 50 8.51 -8.78 -7.40
N ARG A 51 9.63 -8.86 -6.68
CA ARG A 51 9.89 -9.96 -5.74
C ARG A 51 9.01 -9.89 -4.48
N ALA A 52 8.40 -8.74 -4.19
CA ALA A 52 7.48 -8.60 -3.06
C ALA A 52 6.09 -9.20 -3.33
N TYR A 53 5.66 -9.32 -4.60
CA TYR A 53 4.32 -9.81 -4.95
C TYR A 53 4.04 -11.24 -4.43
N PRO A 54 4.93 -12.23 -4.58
CA PRO A 54 4.67 -13.58 -4.06
C PRO A 54 4.48 -13.59 -2.54
N GLY A 55 5.31 -12.84 -1.80
CA GLY A 55 5.20 -12.73 -0.35
C GLY A 55 3.89 -12.05 0.08
N ALA A 56 3.52 -10.96 -0.58
CA ALA A 56 2.25 -10.28 -0.32
C ALA A 56 1.06 -11.18 -0.64
N LEU A 57 1.05 -11.85 -1.79
CA LEU A 57 -0.04 -12.75 -2.17
C LEU A 57 -0.20 -13.91 -1.18
N PHE A 58 0.91 -14.53 -0.77
CA PHE A 58 0.89 -15.61 0.22
C PHE A 58 0.34 -15.14 1.57
N LEU A 59 0.82 -14.00 2.08
CA LEU A 59 0.41 -13.49 3.39
C LEU A 59 -1.02 -12.97 3.39
N LEU A 60 -1.46 -12.28 2.34
CA LEU A 60 -2.85 -11.80 2.23
C LEU A 60 -3.83 -12.95 2.04
N THR A 61 -3.47 -13.97 1.26
CA THR A 61 -4.30 -15.19 1.14
C THR A 61 -4.43 -15.89 2.49
N THR A 62 -3.32 -16.00 3.23
CA THR A 62 -3.32 -16.59 4.56
C THR A 62 -4.19 -15.77 5.54
N ALA A 63 -4.07 -14.43 5.50
CA ALA A 63 -4.89 -13.55 6.32
C ALA A 63 -6.39 -13.76 6.03
N ILE A 64 -6.82 -13.69 4.76
CA ILE A 64 -8.21 -13.92 4.34
C ILE A 64 -8.75 -15.25 4.88
N LEU A 65 -7.98 -16.34 4.72
CA LEU A 65 -8.42 -17.67 5.17
C LEU A 65 -8.56 -17.75 6.70
N LEU A 66 -7.66 -17.10 7.43
CA LEU A 66 -7.70 -17.06 8.89
C LEU A 66 -8.83 -16.17 9.41
N THR A 67 -9.11 -15.04 8.77
CA THR A 67 -10.24 -14.14 9.10
C THR A 67 -11.56 -14.90 8.98
N HIS A 68 -11.82 -15.53 7.82
CA HIS A 68 -13.05 -16.30 7.62
C HIS A 68 -13.19 -17.46 8.61
N ARG A 69 -12.09 -18.16 8.91
CA ARG A 69 -12.08 -19.24 9.92
C ARG A 69 -12.39 -18.71 11.31
N ALA A 70 -11.88 -17.54 11.68
CA ALA A 70 -12.12 -16.93 12.98
C ALA A 70 -13.58 -16.47 13.12
N GLU A 71 -14.19 -15.95 12.05
CA GLU A 71 -15.57 -15.44 12.06
C GLU A 71 -16.62 -16.55 12.00
N THR A 72 -16.40 -17.59 11.18
CA THR A 72 -17.42 -18.61 10.89
C THR A 72 -17.12 -19.98 11.50
N GLY A 73 -15.92 -20.19 12.05
CA GLY A 73 -15.45 -21.48 12.58
C GLY A 73 -14.96 -22.46 11.50
N GLU A 74 -15.29 -22.23 10.24
CA GLU A 74 -14.90 -23.04 9.08
C GLU A 74 -14.26 -22.18 7.99
N ILE A 75 -13.61 -22.82 7.00
CA ILE A 75 -13.06 -22.09 5.85
C ILE A 75 -14.15 -22.00 4.78
N ALA A 76 -14.80 -20.84 4.70
CA ALA A 76 -15.76 -20.53 3.64
C ALA A 76 -15.03 -20.24 2.32
N TRP A 77 -14.60 -21.29 1.60
CA TRP A 77 -13.79 -21.20 0.39
C TRP A 77 -14.38 -20.28 -0.69
N GLY A 78 -15.71 -20.24 -0.84
CA GLY A 78 -16.39 -19.37 -1.79
C GLY A 78 -16.25 -17.88 -1.46
N GLU A 79 -16.39 -17.53 -0.17
CA GLU A 79 -16.26 -16.15 0.30
C GLU A 79 -14.81 -15.69 0.29
N ALA A 80 -13.90 -16.54 0.78
CA ALA A 80 -12.46 -16.30 0.73
C ALA A 80 -11.97 -16.10 -0.71
N GLY A 81 -12.48 -16.92 -1.66
CA GLY A 81 -12.19 -16.76 -3.08
C GLY A 81 -12.69 -15.44 -3.65
N ARG A 82 -13.92 -15.02 -3.28
CA ARG A 82 -14.48 -13.72 -3.68
C ARG A 82 -13.67 -12.55 -3.12
N HIS A 83 -13.27 -12.62 -1.86
CA HIS A 83 -12.43 -11.61 -1.21
C HIS A 83 -11.06 -11.51 -1.88
N GLY A 84 -10.40 -12.65 -2.14
CA GLY A 84 -9.16 -12.69 -2.91
C GLY A 84 -9.30 -12.10 -4.32
N ALA A 85 -10.40 -12.41 -5.01
CA ALA A 85 -10.70 -11.84 -6.32
C ALA A 85 -10.89 -10.32 -6.27
N GLN A 86 -11.57 -9.80 -5.25
CA GLN A 86 -11.72 -8.37 -5.02
C GLN A 86 -10.37 -7.66 -4.82
N ALA A 87 -9.45 -8.29 -4.08
CA ALA A 87 -8.09 -7.79 -3.92
C ALA A 87 -7.32 -7.73 -5.25
N LEU A 88 -7.45 -8.76 -6.09
CA LEU A 88 -6.83 -8.78 -7.43
C LEU A 88 -7.45 -7.75 -8.38
N VAL A 89 -8.77 -7.55 -8.33
CA VAL A 89 -9.44 -6.50 -9.11
C VAL A 89 -8.93 -5.12 -8.69
N ALA A 90 -8.80 -4.87 -7.39
CA ALA A 90 -8.24 -3.61 -6.88
C ALA A 90 -6.79 -3.39 -7.33
N MET A 91 -5.95 -4.43 -7.31
CA MET A 91 -4.60 -4.40 -7.87
C MET A 91 -4.63 -3.95 -9.34
N LEU A 92 -5.45 -4.59 -10.17
CA LEU A 92 -5.57 -4.25 -11.60
C LEU A 92 -6.08 -2.82 -11.80
N CYS A 93 -7.09 -2.39 -11.06
CA CYS A 93 -7.62 -1.02 -11.10
C CYS A 93 -6.54 0.00 -10.72
N SER A 94 -5.77 -0.25 -9.66
CA SER A 94 -4.67 0.63 -9.23
C SER A 94 -3.54 0.69 -10.26
N VAL A 95 -3.14 -0.44 -10.85
CA VAL A 95 -2.16 -0.44 -11.94
C VAL A 95 -2.69 0.34 -13.13
N ALA A 96 -3.93 0.09 -13.56
CA ALA A 96 -4.54 0.76 -14.70
C ALA A 96 -4.62 2.29 -14.49
N LEU A 97 -5.03 2.72 -13.30
CA LEU A 97 -5.12 4.14 -12.94
C LEU A 97 -3.74 4.82 -13.01
N TYR A 98 -2.74 4.27 -12.31
CA TYR A 98 -1.41 4.88 -12.29
C TYR A 98 -0.71 4.77 -13.64
N TRP A 99 -0.93 3.68 -14.38
CA TRP A 99 -0.44 3.52 -15.75
C TRP A 99 -1.03 4.58 -16.68
N LEU A 100 -2.33 4.87 -16.58
CA LEU A 100 -2.97 5.92 -17.36
C LEU A 100 -2.39 7.30 -17.03
N LEU A 101 -2.20 7.61 -15.74
CA LEU A 101 -1.57 8.86 -15.32
C LEU A 101 -0.13 8.98 -15.82
N TRP A 102 0.65 7.89 -15.75
CA TRP A 102 1.98 7.81 -16.31
C TRP A 102 1.98 7.99 -17.83
N ARG A 103 0.99 7.41 -18.54
CA ARG A 103 0.88 7.51 -20.00
C ARG A 103 0.55 8.94 -20.44
N ILE A 104 -0.30 9.65 -19.70
CA ILE A 104 -0.68 11.04 -19.98
C ILE A 104 0.46 12.00 -19.63
N ASN A 105 1.11 11.81 -18.47
CA ASN A 105 2.20 12.67 -18.02
C ASN A 105 3.40 11.86 -17.47
N PRO A 106 4.23 11.29 -18.35
CA PRO A 106 5.37 10.46 -17.95
C PRO A 106 6.50 11.25 -17.28
N ARG A 107 6.45 12.59 -17.32
CA ARG A 107 7.40 13.46 -16.61
C ARG A 107 6.99 13.66 -15.14
N GLY A 108 5.71 13.47 -14.81
CA GLY A 108 5.19 13.70 -13.46
C GLY A 108 5.23 12.47 -12.56
N ILE A 109 5.01 11.27 -13.11
CA ILE A 109 4.95 10.00 -12.36
C ILE A 109 6.01 9.06 -12.89
N GLY A 110 6.72 8.35 -12.01
CA GLY A 110 7.69 7.33 -12.40
C GLY A 110 7.02 6.01 -12.74
N TYR A 111 7.59 5.23 -13.66
CA TYR A 111 7.08 3.88 -13.93
C TYR A 111 7.21 2.94 -12.71
N GLY A 112 8.11 3.26 -11.77
CA GLY A 112 8.20 2.59 -10.48
C GLY A 112 6.93 2.74 -9.64
N ASP A 113 6.28 3.92 -9.68
CA ASP A 113 5.03 4.19 -8.96
C ASP A 113 3.88 3.33 -9.49
N VAL A 114 3.83 3.07 -10.80
CA VAL A 114 2.84 2.18 -11.43
C VAL A 114 2.98 0.74 -10.95
N ARG A 115 4.21 0.26 -10.74
CA ARG A 115 4.44 -1.09 -10.21
C ARG A 115 4.13 -1.17 -8.73
N LEU A 116 4.45 -0.11 -7.98
CA LEU A 116 4.13 0.01 -6.58
C LEU A 116 2.61 0.07 -6.37
N SER A 117 1.88 0.77 -7.24
CA SER A 117 0.43 0.91 -7.16
C SER A 117 -0.30 -0.42 -7.31
N GLY A 118 0.26 -1.39 -8.02
CA GLY A 118 -0.30 -2.74 -8.05
C GLY A 118 -0.15 -3.44 -6.71
N LEU A 119 1.03 -3.39 -6.11
CA LEU A 119 1.27 -4.02 -4.80
C LEU A 119 0.38 -3.37 -3.74
N THR A 120 0.30 -2.05 -3.72
CA THR A 120 -0.56 -1.34 -2.78
C THR A 120 -2.04 -1.49 -3.10
N GLY A 121 -2.41 -1.56 -4.38
CA GLY A 121 -3.76 -1.87 -4.82
C GLY A 121 -4.24 -3.24 -4.32
N LEU A 122 -3.35 -4.22 -4.25
CA LEU A 122 -3.64 -5.53 -3.65
C LEU A 122 -3.99 -5.40 -2.17
N TYR A 123 -3.20 -4.65 -1.40
CA TYR A 123 -3.48 -4.37 0.02
C TYR A 123 -4.75 -3.54 0.22
N ILE A 124 -4.99 -2.54 -0.63
CA ILE A 124 -6.22 -1.72 -0.59
C ILE A 124 -7.44 -2.58 -0.85
N GLY A 125 -7.40 -3.45 -1.87
CA GLY A 125 -8.52 -4.32 -2.20
C GLY A 125 -8.76 -5.41 -1.17
N TRP A 126 -7.70 -5.91 -0.55
CA TRP A 126 -7.81 -6.82 0.58
C TRP A 126 -8.49 -6.15 1.77
N ALA A 127 -8.09 -4.94 2.14
CA ALA A 127 -8.63 -4.27 3.33
C ALA A 127 -10.02 -3.64 3.11
N ALA A 128 -10.27 -3.04 1.95
CA ALA A 128 -11.42 -2.16 1.72
C ALA A 128 -12.18 -2.44 0.41
N GLY A 129 -11.75 -3.45 -0.36
CA GLY A 129 -12.32 -3.79 -1.65
C GLY A 129 -11.91 -2.86 -2.80
N PRO A 130 -12.33 -3.19 -4.04
CA PRO A 130 -11.89 -2.49 -5.25
C PRO A 130 -12.38 -1.05 -5.35
N ILE A 131 -13.51 -0.72 -4.71
CA ILE A 131 -14.08 0.64 -4.72
C ILE A 131 -13.14 1.62 -4.00
N ALA A 132 -12.38 1.15 -3.01
CA ALA A 132 -11.48 1.99 -2.22
C ALA A 132 -10.25 2.49 -2.99
N VAL A 133 -9.95 1.95 -4.18
CA VAL A 133 -8.80 2.35 -5.01
C VAL A 133 -8.83 3.84 -5.36
N LEU A 134 -10.00 4.36 -5.78
CA LEU A 134 -10.17 5.76 -6.15
C LEU A 134 -9.97 6.73 -4.97
N PRO A 135 -10.69 6.59 -3.84
CA PRO A 135 -10.47 7.47 -2.69
C PRO A 135 -9.06 7.33 -2.11
N ALA A 136 -8.48 6.12 -2.08
CA ALA A 136 -7.09 5.94 -1.65
C ALA A 136 -6.10 6.68 -2.56
N ALA A 137 -6.29 6.62 -3.88
CA ALA A 137 -5.47 7.39 -4.82
C ALA A 137 -5.65 8.91 -4.62
N PHE A 138 -6.88 9.39 -4.41
CA PHE A 138 -7.15 10.79 -4.13
C PHE A 138 -6.44 11.27 -2.85
N VAL A 139 -6.57 10.52 -1.75
CA VAL A 139 -5.89 10.82 -0.48
C VAL A 139 -4.38 10.78 -0.66
N THR A 140 -3.86 9.83 -1.45
CA THR A 140 -2.42 9.75 -1.78
C THR A 140 -1.92 11.03 -2.45
N PHE A 141 -2.64 11.53 -3.46
CA PHE A 141 -2.28 12.78 -4.11
C PHE A 141 -2.40 13.99 -3.17
N LEU A 142 -3.40 14.00 -2.29
CA LEU A 142 -3.55 15.05 -1.28
C LEU A 142 -2.37 15.06 -0.30
N VAL A 143 -1.99 13.90 0.25
CA VAL A 143 -0.82 13.75 1.13
C VAL A 143 0.47 14.17 0.40
N PHE A 144 0.62 13.78 -0.87
CA PHE A 144 1.75 14.18 -1.69
C PHE A 144 1.84 15.70 -1.87
N ILE A 145 0.72 16.37 -2.17
CA ILE A 145 0.67 17.83 -2.34
C ILE A 145 1.02 18.53 -1.02
N VAL A 146 0.37 18.14 0.08
CA VAL A 146 0.58 18.76 1.39
C VAL A 146 2.02 18.59 1.85
N SER A 147 2.58 17.38 1.75
CA SER A 147 3.97 17.11 2.13
C SER A 147 4.96 17.89 1.26
N THR A 148 4.72 17.95 -0.06
CA THR A 148 5.54 18.73 -1.00
C THR A 148 5.52 20.22 -0.65
N VAL A 149 4.34 20.80 -0.44
CA VAL A 149 4.18 22.23 -0.10
C VAL A 149 4.84 22.53 1.25
N ALA A 150 4.63 21.69 2.27
CA ALA A 150 5.26 21.86 3.58
C ALA A 150 6.79 21.87 3.47
N VAL A 151 7.38 20.93 2.73
CA VAL A 151 8.84 20.91 2.53
C VAL A 151 9.32 22.12 1.72
N MET A 152 8.57 22.58 0.73
CA MET A 152 8.92 23.81 -0.02
C MET A 152 8.93 25.05 0.89
N LEU A 153 7.95 25.18 1.79
CA LEU A 153 7.88 26.29 2.74
C LEU A 153 9.04 26.28 3.74
N ILE A 154 9.44 25.09 4.23
CA ILE A 154 10.53 24.94 5.20
C ILE A 154 11.91 25.10 4.55
N SER A 155 12.09 24.55 3.35
CA SER A 155 13.41 24.52 2.68
C SER A 155 13.70 25.74 1.82
N GLY A 156 12.70 26.57 1.52
CA GLY A 156 12.84 27.72 0.62
C GLY A 156 13.14 27.37 -0.85
N THR A 157 13.15 26.08 -1.22
CA THR A 157 13.48 25.62 -2.59
C THR A 157 12.22 25.37 -3.42
N ARG A 158 12.05 26.12 -4.52
CA ARG A 158 10.85 26.06 -5.40
C ARG A 158 10.90 24.99 -6.51
N LYS A 159 12.04 24.33 -6.75
CA LYS A 159 12.25 23.46 -7.93
C LYS A 159 12.89 22.12 -7.57
N ARG A 160 12.26 21.34 -6.69
CA ARG A 160 12.63 19.93 -6.47
C ARG A 160 11.53 19.01 -6.97
N ILE A 161 11.96 17.90 -7.56
CA ILE A 161 11.09 16.75 -7.85
C ILE A 161 10.88 16.03 -6.53
N PHE A 162 9.62 15.79 -6.16
CA PHE A 162 9.26 15.11 -4.92
C PHE A 162 8.80 13.68 -5.22
N PRO A 163 9.20 12.70 -4.40
CA PRO A 163 8.82 11.30 -4.58
C PRO A 163 7.35 11.05 -4.19
N LEU A 164 6.60 10.37 -5.05
CA LEU A 164 5.20 9.98 -4.79
C LEU A 164 5.12 8.71 -3.93
N GLY A 165 6.10 7.81 -4.03
CA GLY A 165 6.13 6.50 -3.37
C GLY A 165 5.83 6.52 -1.88
N PRO A 166 6.41 7.43 -1.07
CA PRO A 166 6.13 7.51 0.37
C PRO A 166 4.65 7.77 0.67
N ALA A 167 3.99 8.63 -0.13
CA ALA A 167 2.57 8.92 0.05
C ALA A 167 1.71 7.68 -0.26
N ILE A 168 2.02 6.94 -1.34
CA ILE A 168 1.32 5.70 -1.71
C ILE A 168 1.43 4.69 -0.55
N LEU A 169 2.63 4.49 0.00
CA LEU A 169 2.88 3.54 1.08
C LEU A 169 2.16 3.91 2.37
N VAL A 170 2.23 5.17 2.78
CA VAL A 170 1.60 5.66 4.02
C VAL A 170 0.08 5.54 3.94
N VAL A 171 -0.54 5.99 2.84
CA VAL A 171 -2.00 5.92 2.69
C VAL A 171 -2.48 4.47 2.65
N THR A 172 -1.74 3.59 1.99
CA THR A 172 -2.06 2.15 1.94
C THR A 172 -2.02 1.53 3.33
N LEU A 173 -0.97 1.81 4.10
CA LEU A 173 -0.84 1.30 5.46
C LEU A 173 -1.95 1.83 6.37
N LEU A 174 -2.21 3.14 6.32
CA LEU A 174 -3.26 3.76 7.13
C LEU A 174 -4.64 3.21 6.78
N LEU A 175 -4.95 3.06 5.49
CA LEU A 175 -6.20 2.46 5.07
C LEU A 175 -6.33 1.04 5.63
N ALA A 176 -5.32 0.20 5.40
CA ALA A 176 -5.32 -1.19 5.86
C ALA A 176 -5.47 -1.33 7.38
N MET A 177 -4.97 -0.37 8.16
CA MET A 177 -5.14 -0.37 9.62
C MET A 177 -6.52 0.10 10.08
N VAL A 178 -7.18 0.99 9.32
CA VAL A 178 -8.45 1.61 9.70
C VAL A 178 -9.66 0.78 9.25
N THR A 179 -9.61 0.17 8.07
CA THR A 179 -10.71 -0.71 7.63
C THR A 179 -10.76 -1.96 8.51
N PRO A 180 -11.96 -2.44 8.92
CA PRO A 180 -12.16 -3.65 9.72
C PRO A 180 -11.91 -4.93 8.93
#